data_AF-A0A4S2ALH4-F1
#
_entry.id   AF-A0A4S2ALH4-F1
#
_cell.length_a   1.000
_cell.length_b   1.000
_cell.length_c   1.000
_cell.angle_alpha   90.00
_cell.angle_beta   90.00
_cell.angle_gamma   90.00
#
_symmetry.space_group_name_H-M   'P 1'
#
loop_
_entity.id
_entity.type
_entity.pdbx_description
1 polymer ?
#
loop_
_entity_poly.entity_id
_entity_poly.type
_entity_poly.pdbx_seq_one_letter_code
_entity_poly.pdbx_strand_id
1 'polypeptide(L)'
;MKIMKKLFIIIYLLANIVVLGACGDVESVGEPQPRVPRVEVESENYYVQIVQENIDGVAFVYRWLDMDTASKYVITLNYEGTAETLEIEDKSILTYDGVRELLFTNRQIMEYMRAFGLDGKEAQLSITLEAFQADGAPITSEAAKASKTSKIDIILGPGVELNPDLE
;
A
#
# COMPACT_ATOMS: atom_id res chain seq x y z
N MET A 1 21.58 15.10 70.85
CA MET A 1 22.37 15.52 69.66
C MET A 1 22.93 14.38 68.79
N LYS A 2 22.94 13.10 69.23
CA LYS A 2 23.41 11.96 68.40
C LYS A 2 22.35 11.42 67.41
N ILE A 3 21.06 11.52 67.76
CA ILE A 3 19.94 11.02 66.94
C ILE A 3 19.66 11.93 65.74
N MET A 4 19.70 13.26 65.91
CA MET A 4 19.52 14.23 64.81
C MET A 4 20.59 14.08 63.71
N LYS A 5 21.87 13.84 64.06
CA LYS A 5 22.92 13.60 63.07
C LYS A 5 22.69 12.34 62.25
N LYS A 6 22.18 11.26 62.87
CA LYS A 6 21.85 10.01 62.16
C LYS A 6 20.65 10.20 61.22
N LEU A 7 19.66 10.98 61.64
CA LEU A 7 18.49 11.31 60.80
C LEU A 7 18.89 12.14 59.57
N PHE A 8 19.78 13.11 59.73
CA PHE A 8 20.31 13.91 58.61
C PHE A 8 21.12 13.09 57.61
N ILE A 9 21.91 12.12 58.07
CA ILE A 9 22.69 11.21 57.20
C ILE A 9 21.75 10.29 56.40
N ILE A 10 20.69 9.77 57.02
CA ILE A 10 19.71 8.90 56.34
C ILE A 10 18.92 9.69 55.28
N ILE A 11 18.54 10.94 55.56
CA ILE A 11 17.85 11.82 54.59
C ILE A 11 18.76 12.13 53.39
N TYR A 12 20.06 12.38 53.62
CA TYR A 12 21.03 12.58 52.53
C TYR A 12 21.26 11.32 51.68
N LEU A 13 21.23 10.13 52.30
CA LEU A 13 21.34 8.85 51.59
C LEU A 13 20.09 8.54 50.74
N LEU A 14 18.89 8.88 51.22
CA LEU A 14 17.63 8.71 50.49
C LEU A 14 17.48 9.71 49.32
N ALA A 15 18.01 10.92 49.45
CA ALA A 15 17.98 11.93 48.37
C ALA A 15 18.81 11.52 47.13
N ASN A 16 19.82 10.65 47.30
CA ASN A 16 20.62 10.12 46.18
C ASN A 16 19.96 8.95 45.44
N ILE A 17 18.88 8.36 45.98
CA ILE A 17 18.15 7.27 45.30
C ILE A 17 17.19 7.83 44.22
N VAL A 18 16.87 9.13 44.27
CA VAL A 18 15.93 9.77 43.32
C VAL A 18 16.61 10.30 42.04
N VAL A 19 17.94 10.28 41.96
CA VAL A 19 18.70 10.89 40.83
C VAL A 19 19.19 9.85 39.81
N LEU A 20 18.96 8.56 40.01
CA LEU A 20 19.29 7.49 39.03
C LEU A 20 18.10 7.04 38.18
N GLY A 21 17.13 7.94 37.95
CA GLY A 21 15.94 7.70 37.13
C GLY A 21 15.71 8.73 36.03
N ALA A 22 16.74 9.47 35.61
CA ALA A 22 16.66 10.43 34.50
C ALA A 22 17.78 10.21 33.48
N CYS A 23 18.01 8.96 33.09
CA CYS A 23 18.36 8.63 31.70
C CYS A 23 17.08 8.18 30.99
N GLY A 24 16.02 8.97 31.13
CA GLY A 24 14.98 8.98 30.13
C GLY A 24 15.49 9.88 29.04
N ASP A 25 16.18 9.29 28.07
CA ASP A 25 16.07 9.75 26.68
C ASP A 25 14.61 9.53 26.29
N VAL A 26 13.72 10.32 26.89
CA VAL A 26 12.45 10.62 26.28
C VAL A 26 12.89 11.59 25.21
N GLU A 27 13.34 11.05 24.08
CA GLU A 27 13.04 11.67 22.81
C GLU A 27 11.61 12.13 22.99
N SER A 28 11.46 13.45 23.15
CA SER A 28 10.16 14.08 22.99
C SER A 28 9.64 13.41 21.73
N VAL A 29 8.59 12.59 21.86
CA VAL A 29 7.79 12.17 20.73
C VAL A 29 7.22 13.48 20.26
N GLY A 30 8.02 14.21 19.48
CA GLY A 30 7.66 15.47 18.88
C GLY A 30 6.34 15.16 18.20
N GLU A 31 5.37 16.05 18.38
CA GLU A 31 4.07 15.89 17.76
C GLU A 31 4.28 15.33 16.36
N PRO A 32 3.69 14.16 16.04
CA PRO A 32 3.99 13.47 14.80
C PRO A 32 3.84 14.49 13.69
N GLN A 33 4.95 14.83 13.04
CA GLN A 33 4.92 15.84 11.99
C GLN A 33 3.85 15.40 10.99
N PRO A 34 2.97 16.31 10.55
CA PRO A 34 1.95 15.97 9.57
C PRO A 34 2.66 15.31 8.39
N ARG A 35 2.40 14.01 8.18
CA ARG A 35 2.99 13.32 7.03
C ARG A 35 2.45 14.03 5.80
N VAL A 36 3.36 14.43 4.92
CA VAL A 36 2.96 14.97 3.62
C VAL A 36 2.08 13.93 2.94
N PRO A 37 0.87 14.29 2.48
CA PRO A 37 -0.02 13.37 1.77
C PRO A 37 0.75 12.66 0.64
N ARG A 38 0.74 11.33 0.65
CA ARG A 38 1.42 10.52 -0.36
C ARG A 38 0.70 9.19 -0.56
N VAL A 39 0.64 8.72 -1.79
CA VAL A 39 0.14 7.40 -2.14
C VAL A 39 1.11 6.33 -1.65
N GLU A 40 0.61 5.36 -0.89
CA GLU A 40 1.37 4.20 -0.42
C GLU A 40 0.62 2.92 -0.79
N VAL A 41 1.30 2.03 -1.50
CA VAL A 41 0.78 0.71 -1.90
C VAL A 41 1.52 -0.39 -1.13
N GLU A 42 0.85 -1.49 -0.84
CA GLU A 42 1.42 -2.61 -0.08
C GLU A 42 2.62 -3.27 -0.79
N SER A 43 2.52 -3.44 -2.11
CA SER A 43 3.56 -4.08 -2.90
C SER A 43 3.86 -3.32 -4.19
N GLU A 44 5.14 -3.20 -4.50
CA GLU A 44 5.63 -2.66 -5.77
C GLU A 44 5.64 -3.71 -6.89
N ASN A 45 5.57 -5.01 -6.54
CA ASN A 45 5.64 -6.10 -7.51
C ASN A 45 4.63 -7.20 -7.15
N TYR A 46 3.90 -7.69 -8.15
CA TYR A 46 2.97 -8.80 -8.06
C TYR A 46 3.39 -9.90 -9.03
N TYR A 47 3.29 -11.15 -8.60
CA TYR A 47 3.57 -12.32 -9.43
C TYR A 47 2.28 -13.13 -9.57
N VAL A 48 1.79 -13.28 -10.80
CA VAL A 48 0.54 -13.94 -11.12
C VAL A 48 0.84 -15.15 -12.00
N GLN A 49 0.53 -16.34 -11.49
CA GLN A 49 0.58 -17.57 -12.27
C GLN A 49 -0.84 -18.07 -12.52
N ILE A 50 -1.24 -18.12 -13.79
CA ILE A 50 -2.56 -18.59 -14.19
C ILE A 50 -2.42 -19.96 -14.83
N VAL A 51 -3.15 -20.94 -14.29
CA VAL A 51 -3.25 -22.32 -14.78
C VAL A 51 -4.73 -22.70 -14.89
N GLN A 52 -5.06 -23.77 -15.60
CA GLN A 52 -6.45 -24.17 -15.80
C GLN A 52 -7.18 -24.41 -14.47
N GLU A 53 -6.47 -24.91 -13.47
CA GLU A 53 -7.01 -25.23 -12.14
C GLU A 53 -7.37 -24.01 -11.31
N ASN A 54 -6.81 -22.84 -11.61
CA ASN A 54 -7.02 -21.61 -10.83
C ASN A 54 -7.68 -20.49 -11.64
N ILE A 55 -8.14 -20.74 -12.87
CA ILE A 55 -8.66 -19.70 -13.77
C ILE A 55 -9.82 -18.88 -13.16
N ASP A 56 -10.65 -19.50 -12.32
CA ASP A 56 -11.78 -18.84 -11.62
C ASP A 56 -11.38 -18.23 -10.26
N GLY A 57 -10.08 -18.26 -9.94
CA GLY A 57 -9.53 -17.78 -8.69
C GLY A 57 -9.14 -16.29 -8.71
N VAL A 58 -8.69 -15.85 -7.53
CA VAL A 58 -8.09 -14.53 -7.33
C VAL A 58 -6.66 -14.55 -7.84
N ALA A 59 -6.28 -13.56 -8.65
CA ALA A 59 -4.91 -13.35 -9.09
C ALA A 59 -4.09 -12.67 -7.99
N PHE A 60 -4.56 -11.51 -7.53
CA PHE A 60 -3.95 -10.76 -6.42
C PHE A 60 -4.95 -9.76 -5.83
N VAL A 61 -4.59 -9.16 -4.69
CA VAL A 61 -5.30 -8.04 -4.08
C VAL A 61 -4.38 -6.84 -4.11
N TYR A 62 -4.83 -5.77 -4.75
CA TYR A 62 -4.13 -4.49 -4.76
C TYR A 62 -4.53 -3.68 -3.53
N ARG A 63 -3.56 -3.33 -2.70
CA ARG A 63 -3.80 -2.64 -1.43
C ARG A 63 -3.06 -1.33 -1.33
N TRP A 64 -3.73 -0.33 -0.75
CA TRP A 64 -3.14 0.97 -0.48
C TRP A 64 -3.73 1.60 0.77
N LEU A 65 -2.98 2.52 1.38
CA LEU A 65 -3.51 3.32 2.50
C LEU A 65 -4.54 4.30 1.98
N ASP A 66 -5.70 4.32 2.62
CA ASP A 66 -6.68 5.37 2.39
C ASP A 66 -6.16 6.69 2.96
N MET A 67 -6.49 7.77 2.27
CA MET A 67 -5.99 9.10 2.55
C MET A 67 -7.14 10.02 2.86
N ASP A 68 -7.10 10.65 4.04
CA ASP A 68 -8.13 11.59 4.49
C ASP A 68 -8.38 12.74 3.49
N THR A 69 -7.36 13.13 2.73
CA THR A 69 -7.45 14.21 1.73
C THR A 69 -7.84 13.74 0.34
N ALA A 70 -7.87 12.43 0.08
CA ALA A 70 -8.27 11.88 -1.20
C ALA A 70 -9.80 11.74 -1.26
N SER A 71 -10.39 12.25 -2.33
CA SER A 71 -11.82 12.06 -2.65
C SER A 71 -12.04 11.11 -3.82
N LYS A 72 -11.00 10.84 -4.61
CA LYS A 72 -11.03 9.90 -5.73
C LYS A 72 -9.68 9.22 -5.89
N TYR A 73 -9.71 7.93 -6.23
CA TYR A 73 -8.56 7.21 -6.76
C TYR A 73 -8.79 6.87 -8.23
N VAL A 74 -7.74 6.98 -9.03
CA VAL A 74 -7.73 6.51 -10.42
C VAL A 74 -6.71 5.39 -10.51
N ILE A 75 -7.12 4.29 -11.13
CA ILE A 75 -6.33 3.07 -11.26
C ILE A 75 -6.17 2.81 -12.75
N THR A 76 -4.94 2.72 -13.21
CA THR A 76 -4.63 2.60 -14.64
C THR A 76 -3.70 1.42 -14.86
N LEU A 77 -4.07 0.51 -15.76
CA LEU A 77 -3.19 -0.52 -16.28
C LEU A 77 -2.51 -0.04 -17.56
N ASN A 78 -1.23 -0.41 -17.70
CA ASN A 78 -0.41 -0.11 -18.87
C ASN A 78 0.44 -1.33 -19.26
N TYR A 79 0.71 -1.45 -20.55
CA TYR A 79 1.71 -2.36 -21.11
C TYR A 79 2.71 -1.56 -21.93
N GLU A 80 4.00 -1.67 -21.62
CA GLU A 80 5.05 -0.85 -22.27
C GLU A 80 5.16 -1.04 -23.79
N GLY A 81 4.59 -2.12 -24.34
CA GLY A 81 4.52 -2.32 -25.79
C GLY A 81 3.48 -1.47 -26.52
N THR A 82 2.69 -0.65 -25.82
CA THR A 82 1.70 0.27 -26.41
C THR A 82 1.60 1.59 -25.64
N ALA A 83 1.03 2.61 -26.27
CA ALA A 83 0.68 3.88 -25.60
C ALA A 83 -0.74 3.85 -24.99
N GLU A 84 -1.52 2.82 -25.30
CA GLU A 84 -2.86 2.65 -24.77
C GLU A 84 -2.81 2.24 -23.30
N THR A 85 -3.75 2.76 -22.52
CA THR A 85 -3.92 2.43 -21.10
C THR A 85 -5.37 2.03 -20.84
N LEU A 86 -5.57 1.22 -19.81
CA LEU A 86 -6.90 0.79 -19.38
C LEU A 86 -7.20 1.40 -18.01
N GLU A 87 -8.22 2.24 -17.93
CA GLU A 87 -8.75 2.71 -16.65
C GLU A 87 -9.54 1.58 -15.98
N ILE A 88 -9.22 1.29 -14.73
CA ILE A 88 -9.86 0.28 -13.91
C ILE A 88 -10.82 0.98 -12.95
N GLU A 89 -12.07 0.55 -12.95
CA GLU A 89 -13.09 1.04 -12.04
C GLU A 89 -12.68 0.76 -10.58
N ASP A 90 -12.66 1.80 -9.74
CA ASP A 90 -12.38 1.66 -8.30
C ASP A 90 -13.56 0.99 -7.59
N LYS A 91 -13.51 -0.35 -7.49
CA LYS A 91 -14.41 -1.18 -6.68
C LYS A 91 -13.82 -1.53 -5.32
N SER A 92 -12.83 -0.77 -4.85
CA SER A 92 -12.16 -1.10 -3.61
C SER A 92 -13.05 -0.93 -2.39
N ILE A 93 -12.82 -1.80 -1.40
CA ILE A 93 -13.44 -1.71 -0.09
C ILE A 93 -12.48 -1.05 0.89
N LEU A 94 -12.98 -0.17 1.75
CA LEU A 94 -12.21 0.39 2.86
C LEU A 94 -12.32 -0.55 4.06
N THR A 95 -11.17 -1.03 4.55
CA THR A 95 -11.07 -1.84 5.77
C THR A 95 -11.04 -0.95 7.01
N TYR A 96 -11.21 -1.56 8.20
CA TYR A 96 -11.19 -0.82 9.47
C TYR A 96 -9.80 -0.25 9.82
N ASP A 97 -8.73 -0.77 9.21
CA ASP A 97 -7.35 -0.33 9.43
C ASP A 97 -6.93 0.83 8.49
N GLY A 98 -7.89 1.43 7.76
CA GLY A 98 -7.61 2.50 6.82
C GLY A 98 -6.88 2.02 5.56
N VAL A 99 -6.99 0.74 5.21
CA VAL A 99 -6.45 0.15 3.99
C VAL A 99 -7.59 -0.07 3.01
N ARG A 100 -7.42 0.36 1.76
CA ARG A 100 -8.32 -0.01 0.66
C ARG A 100 -7.83 -1.27 -0.02
N GLU A 101 -8.75 -2.16 -0.38
CA GLU A 101 -8.45 -3.43 -1.06
C GLU A 101 -9.25 -3.52 -2.37
N LEU A 102 -8.55 -3.72 -3.50
CA LEU A 102 -9.14 -4.04 -4.79
C LEU A 102 -8.69 -5.42 -5.27
N LEU A 103 -9.65 -6.33 -5.43
CA LEU A 103 -9.40 -7.70 -5.84
C LEU A 103 -9.34 -7.81 -7.38
N PHE A 104 -8.31 -8.49 -7.89
CA PHE A 104 -8.17 -8.86 -9.29
C PHE A 104 -8.28 -10.37 -9.45
N THR A 105 -9.16 -10.85 -10.31
CA THR A 105 -9.31 -12.27 -10.65
C THR A 105 -8.41 -12.67 -11.81
N ASN A 106 -8.12 -13.97 -11.93
CA ASN A 106 -7.35 -14.49 -13.06
C ASN A 106 -8.04 -14.21 -14.40
N ARG A 107 -9.37 -14.33 -14.49
CA ARG A 107 -10.14 -13.95 -15.69
C ARG A 107 -9.96 -12.49 -16.08
N GLN A 108 -10.08 -11.56 -15.13
CA GLN A 108 -9.87 -10.14 -15.40
C GLN A 108 -8.46 -9.86 -15.91
N ILE A 109 -7.44 -10.49 -15.33
CA ILE A 109 -6.06 -10.35 -15.81
C ILE A 109 -5.95 -10.83 -17.26
N MET A 110 -6.52 -11.98 -17.59
CA MET A 110 -6.52 -12.47 -18.97
C MET A 110 -7.29 -11.54 -19.92
N GLU A 111 -8.41 -10.96 -19.50
CA GLU A 111 -9.17 -9.97 -20.28
C GLU A 111 -8.36 -8.70 -20.55
N TYR A 112 -7.64 -8.19 -19.55
CA TYR A 112 -6.75 -7.05 -19.72
C TYR A 112 -5.58 -7.38 -20.65
N MET A 113 -4.99 -8.57 -20.52
CA MET A 113 -3.95 -9.03 -21.45
C MET A 113 -4.47 -9.10 -22.88
N ARG A 114 -5.69 -9.62 -23.09
CA ARG A 114 -6.35 -9.64 -24.39
C ARG A 114 -6.57 -8.24 -24.96
N ALA A 115 -7.01 -7.29 -24.13
CA ALA A 115 -7.17 -5.89 -24.54
C ALA A 115 -5.84 -5.27 -25.02
N PHE A 116 -4.70 -5.73 -24.50
CA PHE A 116 -3.36 -5.34 -24.97
C PHE A 116 -2.80 -6.22 -26.11
N GLY A 117 -3.54 -7.20 -26.63
CA GLY A 117 -3.08 -8.13 -27.68
C GLY A 117 -2.04 -9.16 -27.19
N LEU A 118 -2.10 -9.50 -25.90
CA LEU A 118 -1.19 -10.41 -25.21
C LEU A 118 -1.78 -11.80 -24.96
N ASP A 119 -2.81 -12.19 -25.72
CA ASP A 119 -3.45 -13.50 -25.60
C ASP A 119 -2.43 -14.64 -25.62
N GLY A 120 -2.46 -15.48 -24.58
CA GLY A 120 -1.61 -16.66 -24.44
C GLY A 120 -0.11 -16.39 -24.25
N LYS A 121 0.29 -15.14 -23.97
CA LYS A 121 1.70 -14.77 -23.76
C LYS A 121 1.98 -14.48 -22.29
N GLU A 122 3.21 -14.74 -21.87
CA GLU A 122 3.73 -14.13 -20.63
C GLU A 122 3.98 -12.65 -20.87
N ALA A 123 3.73 -11.82 -19.87
CA ALA A 123 3.92 -10.37 -19.98
C ALA A 123 4.11 -9.72 -18.61
N GLN A 124 4.67 -8.51 -18.61
CA GLN A 124 4.69 -7.63 -17.45
C GLN A 124 3.77 -6.43 -17.72
N LEU A 125 2.76 -6.26 -16.87
CA LEU A 125 1.91 -5.07 -16.86
C LEU A 125 2.38 -4.12 -15.75
N SER A 126 1.98 -2.85 -15.87
CA SER A 126 2.14 -1.86 -14.80
C SER A 126 0.76 -1.39 -14.34
N ILE A 127 0.55 -1.34 -13.03
CA ILE A 127 -0.64 -0.75 -12.40
C ILE A 127 -0.24 0.54 -11.70
N THR A 128 -0.86 1.65 -12.06
CA THR A 128 -0.64 2.96 -11.45
C THR A 128 -1.86 3.36 -10.64
N LEU A 129 -1.63 3.77 -9.40
CA LEU A 129 -2.61 4.38 -8.52
C LEU A 129 -2.31 5.87 -8.39
N GLU A 130 -3.31 6.69 -8.65
CA GLU A 130 -3.26 8.14 -8.48
C GLU A 130 -4.39 8.58 -7.53
N ALA A 131 -4.10 9.54 -6.67
CA ALA A 131 -5.07 10.07 -5.71
C ALA A 131 -5.36 11.55 -5.96
N PHE A 132 -6.64 11.91 -5.91
CA PHE A 132 -7.14 13.25 -6.22
C PHE A 132 -8.06 13.77 -5.12
N GLN A 133 -8.04 15.08 -4.94
CA GLN A 133 -8.96 15.83 -4.08
C GLN A 133 -10.31 16.02 -4.76
N ALA A 134 -11.30 16.53 -4.02
CA ALA A 134 -12.66 16.75 -4.53
C ALA A 134 -12.75 17.74 -5.70
N ASP A 135 -11.80 18.67 -5.81
CA ASP A 135 -11.69 19.63 -6.92
C ASP A 135 -10.97 19.05 -8.16
N GLY A 136 -10.53 17.80 -8.09
CA GLY A 136 -9.79 17.11 -9.14
C GLY A 136 -8.29 17.39 -9.16
N ALA A 137 -7.76 18.21 -8.24
CA ALA A 137 -6.32 18.38 -8.10
C ALA A 137 -5.68 17.13 -7.46
N PRO A 138 -4.41 16.80 -7.78
CA PRO A 138 -3.69 15.76 -7.05
C PRO A 138 -3.62 16.06 -5.55
N ILE A 139 -3.56 15.02 -4.73
CA ILE A 139 -3.44 15.12 -3.25
C ILE A 139 -2.21 15.91 -2.76
N THR A 140 -1.22 16.11 -3.62
CA THR A 140 0.00 16.88 -3.36
C THR A 140 0.56 17.42 -4.67
N SER A 141 1.27 18.55 -4.62
CA SER A 141 1.95 19.13 -5.78
C SER A 141 3.19 18.35 -6.20
N GLU A 142 3.70 17.45 -5.34
CA GLU A 142 4.80 16.57 -5.65
C GLU A 142 4.31 15.33 -6.42
N ALA A 143 4.46 15.33 -7.75
CA ALA A 143 3.94 14.26 -8.61
C ALA A 143 4.37 12.84 -8.17
N ALA A 144 5.61 12.66 -7.73
CA ALA A 144 6.13 11.37 -7.25
C ALA A 144 5.50 10.86 -5.94
N LYS A 145 4.75 11.72 -5.23
CA LYS A 145 3.97 11.37 -4.03
C LYS A 145 2.49 11.26 -4.33
N ALA A 146 2.00 11.89 -5.40
CA ALA A 146 0.60 11.83 -5.82
C ALA A 146 0.23 10.52 -6.54
N SER A 147 1.23 9.76 -6.99
CA SER A 147 1.03 8.50 -7.69
C SER A 147 2.04 7.44 -7.26
N LYS A 148 1.66 6.18 -7.47
CA LYS A 148 2.53 5.03 -7.28
C LYS A 148 2.25 3.99 -8.36
N THR A 149 3.30 3.49 -8.99
CA THR A 149 3.22 2.42 -9.99
C THR A 149 3.83 1.13 -9.44
N SER A 150 3.13 0.03 -9.65
CA SER A 150 3.57 -1.33 -9.32
C SER A 150 3.65 -2.17 -10.60
N LYS A 151 4.48 -3.20 -10.59
CA LYS A 151 4.63 -4.15 -11.70
C LYS A 151 3.85 -5.43 -11.41
N ILE A 152 3.31 -6.05 -12.46
CA ILE A 152 2.59 -7.32 -12.40
C ILE A 152 3.23 -8.25 -13.42
N ASP A 153 4.01 -9.21 -12.94
CA ASP A 153 4.62 -10.27 -13.74
C ASP A 153 3.63 -11.42 -13.91
N ILE A 154 3.27 -11.73 -15.15
CA ILE A 154 2.22 -12.72 -15.46
C ILE A 154 2.81 -13.90 -16.23
N ILE A 155 2.61 -15.09 -15.67
CA ILE A 155 3.02 -16.37 -16.25
C ILE A 155 1.77 -17.20 -16.53
N LEU A 156 1.69 -17.76 -17.73
CA LEU A 156 0.57 -18.61 -18.15
C LEU A 156 1.00 -20.07 -18.22
N GLY A 157 0.22 -20.94 -17.63
CA GLY A 157 0.35 -22.39 -17.76
C GLY A 157 0.04 -22.87 -19.17
N PRO A 158 0.52 -24.07 -19.53
CA PRO A 158 0.25 -24.65 -20.85
C PRO A 158 -1.26 -24.88 -21.04
N GLY A 159 -1.77 -24.45 -22.20
CA GLY A 159 -3.16 -24.68 -22.62
C GLY A 159 -4.20 -23.79 -21.93
N VAL A 160 -3.79 -22.73 -21.24
CA VAL A 160 -4.69 -21.74 -20.64
C VAL A 160 -5.23 -20.82 -21.74
N GLU A 161 -6.54 -20.86 -21.96
CA GLU A 161 -7.25 -19.99 -22.89
C GLU A 161 -8.53 -19.45 -22.22
N LEU A 162 -8.88 -18.19 -22.47
CA LEU A 162 -10.20 -17.67 -22.12
C LEU A 162 -11.23 -18.33 -23.03
N ASN A 163 -11.97 -19.31 -22.51
CA ASN A 163 -13.09 -19.88 -23.25
C ASN A 163 -14.29 -18.91 -23.19
N PRO A 164 -14.70 -18.28 -24.31
CA PRO A 164 -15.81 -17.34 -24.31
C PRO A 164 -17.18 -18.00 -24.05
N ASP A 165 -17.26 -19.33 -24.10
CA ASP A 165 -18.53 -20.07 -23.96
C ASP A 165 -18.90 -20.42 -22.51
N LEU A 166 -18.16 -19.90 -21.51
CA LEU A 166 -18.36 -20.17 -20.07
C LEU A 166 -18.82 -18.92 -19.27
N GLU A 167 -19.50 -17.97 -19.92
CA GLU A 167 -20.30 -16.94 -19.23
C GLU A 167 -21.72 -17.42 -18.88
#